data_AF-A0A4U7C598-F1
#
_entry.id   AF-A0A4U7C598-F1
#
_cell.length_a   1.000
_cell.length_b   1.000
_cell.length_c   1.000
_cell.angle_alpha   90.00
_cell.angle_beta   90.00
_cell.angle_gamma   90.00
#
_symmetry.space_group_name_H-M   'P 1'
#
loop_
_entity.id
_entity.type
_entity.pdbx_description
1 polymer ?
#
loop_
_entity_poly.entity_id
_entity_poly.type
_entity_poly.pdbx_seq_one_letter_code
_entity_poly.pdbx_strand_id
1 'polypeptide(L)'
;MATLQVSTTSNVPTVDPDRVDELRSFLDEWLLGTGPFDTLTVDVVEPDRDPDTGERPPPYLVLYGYASFGPVHRPTVRHAAYEQLDAASDLEGLSDADREALIDAETEDLVYDYQHEHTEDFLRELVAYLVEPFIVQTAGYEKCRFPLVGYQYSVDLDGEIDHVSLS
;
A
#
# COMPACT_ATOMS: atom_id res chain seq x y z
N MET A 1 15.67 22.69 -9.18
CA MET A 1 14.85 21.47 -9.08
C MET A 1 13.60 21.81 -8.28
N ALA A 2 12.43 21.62 -8.85
CA ALA A 2 11.20 21.58 -8.06
C ALA A 2 11.03 20.13 -7.61
N THR A 3 10.93 19.89 -6.30
CA THR A 3 10.57 18.58 -5.77
C THR A 3 9.07 18.43 -5.94
N LEU A 4 8.63 17.40 -6.68
CA LEU A 4 7.23 17.04 -6.76
C LEU A 4 6.76 16.65 -5.35
N GLN A 5 5.86 17.44 -4.77
CA GLN A 5 5.17 17.08 -3.53
C GLN A 5 3.84 16.44 -3.91
N VAL A 6 3.56 15.26 -3.39
CA VAL A 6 2.28 14.59 -3.58
C VAL A 6 1.59 14.41 -2.23
N SER A 7 0.27 14.28 -2.26
CA SER A 7 -0.51 13.80 -1.12
C SER A 7 -1.48 12.75 -1.61
N THR A 8 -1.58 11.66 -0.86
CA THR A 8 -2.50 10.57 -1.12
C THR A 8 -3.51 10.47 0.01
N THR A 9 -4.76 10.20 -0.32
CA THR A 9 -5.82 9.89 0.66
C THR A 9 -6.82 8.91 0.07
N SER A 10 -7.45 8.12 0.94
CA SER A 10 -8.58 7.24 0.61
C SER A 10 -9.92 7.81 1.06
N ASN A 11 -11.01 7.19 0.61
CA ASN A 11 -12.38 7.48 1.04
C ASN A 11 -12.75 6.91 2.43
N VAL A 12 -11.80 6.23 3.09
CA VAL A 12 -11.99 5.62 4.43
C VAL A 12 -13.11 4.57 4.42
N PRO A 13 -12.98 3.48 3.63
CA PRO A 13 -14.06 2.52 3.51
C PRO A 13 -14.23 1.70 4.80
N THR A 14 -15.46 1.28 5.01
CA THR A 14 -15.87 0.35 6.05
C THR A 14 -15.32 -1.04 5.75
N VAL A 15 -14.80 -1.68 6.79
CA VAL A 15 -14.19 -3.01 6.77
C VAL A 15 -15.17 -4.02 7.36
N ASP A 16 -15.15 -5.25 6.85
CA ASP A 16 -15.87 -6.37 7.45
C ASP A 16 -15.34 -6.63 8.88
N PRO A 17 -16.17 -6.47 9.93
CA PRO A 17 -15.73 -6.63 11.32
C PRO A 17 -15.12 -8.01 11.63
N ASP A 18 -15.54 -9.06 10.93
CA ASP A 18 -15.07 -10.41 11.17
C ASP A 18 -13.68 -10.67 10.53
N ARG A 19 -13.19 -9.73 9.70
CA ARG A 19 -11.99 -9.91 8.88
C ARG A 19 -10.90 -8.87 9.16
N VAL A 20 -11.03 -8.09 10.24
CA VAL A 20 -10.07 -7.05 10.62
C VAL A 20 -8.65 -7.60 10.80
N ASP A 21 -8.50 -8.73 11.49
CA ASP A 21 -7.18 -9.34 11.74
C ASP A 21 -6.55 -9.91 10.45
N GLU A 22 -7.37 -10.47 9.56
CA GLU A 22 -6.93 -10.91 8.23
C GLU A 22 -6.48 -9.71 7.39
N LEU A 23 -7.23 -8.60 7.41
CA LEU A 23 -6.87 -7.38 6.69
C LEU A 23 -5.56 -6.78 7.22
N ARG A 24 -5.34 -6.76 8.54
CA ARG A 24 -4.06 -6.29 9.11
C ARG A 24 -2.88 -7.16 8.63
N SER A 25 -3.05 -8.47 8.67
CA SER A 25 -2.02 -9.41 8.19
C SER A 25 -1.74 -9.23 6.70
N PHE A 26 -2.80 -9.04 5.90
CA PHE A 26 -2.68 -8.70 4.49
C PHE A 26 -1.86 -7.41 4.33
N LEU A 27 -2.25 -6.30 4.97
CA LEU A 27 -1.56 -5.01 4.85
C LEU A 27 -0.08 -5.06 5.25
N ASP A 28 0.32 -5.92 6.19
CA ASP A 28 1.72 -6.11 6.59
C ASP A 28 2.60 -6.70 5.46
N GLU A 29 2.01 -7.47 4.54
CA GLU A 29 2.71 -8.04 3.38
C GLU A 29 2.94 -7.00 2.28
N TRP A 30 2.27 -5.85 2.34
CA TRP A 30 2.31 -4.83 1.29
C TRP A 30 3.05 -3.56 1.74
N LEU A 31 3.84 -2.99 0.83
CA LEU A 31 4.35 -1.64 0.96
C LEU A 31 3.54 -0.71 0.05
N LEU A 32 2.67 0.13 0.62
CA LEU A 32 1.63 0.84 -0.16
C LEU A 32 2.07 2.15 -0.83
N GLY A 33 3.24 2.67 -0.47
CA GLY A 33 3.78 3.86 -1.11
C GLY A 33 5.24 4.07 -0.83
N THR A 34 5.99 4.24 -1.91
CA THR A 34 7.40 4.64 -1.92
C THR A 34 7.50 6.03 -2.52
N GLY A 35 7.93 6.98 -1.70
CA GLY A 35 8.31 8.33 -2.14
C GLY A 35 9.72 8.64 -1.68
N PRO A 36 10.43 9.58 -2.33
CA PRO A 36 11.81 9.91 -1.99
C PRO A 36 12.01 10.44 -0.55
N PHE A 37 10.94 10.74 0.18
CA PHE A 37 11.00 11.30 1.55
C PHE A 37 9.95 10.76 2.53
N ASP A 38 8.96 9.97 2.10
CA ASP A 38 7.81 9.57 2.93
C ASP A 38 7.24 8.20 2.50
N THR A 39 6.56 7.53 3.44
CA THR A 39 5.69 6.37 3.21
C THR A 39 4.23 6.78 3.41
N LEU A 40 3.30 5.96 2.90
CA LEU A 40 1.89 6.12 3.25
C LEU A 40 1.60 5.52 4.62
N THR A 41 0.80 6.22 5.41
CA THR A 41 0.16 5.64 6.59
C THR A 41 -1.02 4.82 6.12
N VAL A 42 -1.07 3.57 6.59
CA VAL A 42 -2.23 2.68 6.44
C VAL A 42 -2.55 2.05 7.78
N ASP A 43 -3.83 2.00 8.15
CA ASP A 43 -4.28 1.38 9.40
C ASP A 43 -5.75 0.97 9.33
N VAL A 44 -6.14 0.00 10.15
CA VAL A 44 -7.54 -0.41 10.34
C VAL A 44 -7.99 0.06 11.72
N VAL A 45 -8.85 1.07 11.73
CA VAL A 45 -9.34 1.70 12.95
C VAL A 45 -10.61 0.99 13.41
N GLU A 46 -10.60 0.54 14.66
CA GLU A 46 -11.77 0.00 15.37
C GLU A 46 -12.28 1.04 16.38
N PRO A 47 -13.37 1.76 16.08
CA PRO A 47 -13.85 2.80 16.97
C PRO A 47 -14.33 2.26 18.32
N ASP A 48 -14.15 3.07 19.36
CA ASP A 48 -14.77 2.81 20.65
C ASP A 48 -16.29 2.84 20.54
N ARG A 49 -16.96 2.23 21.53
CA ARG A 49 -18.42 2.35 21.64
C ARG A 49 -18.79 3.80 21.88
N ASP A 50 -19.81 4.24 21.15
CA ASP A 50 -20.43 5.53 21.38
C ASP A 50 -21.01 5.55 22.81
N PRO A 51 -20.62 6.52 23.65
CA PRO A 51 -21.07 6.58 25.04
C PRO A 51 -22.56 6.93 25.19
N ASP A 52 -23.17 7.56 24.19
CA ASP A 52 -24.57 8.00 24.19
C ASP A 52 -25.51 6.93 23.65
N THR A 53 -25.10 6.20 22.61
CA THR A 53 -25.93 5.15 21.98
C THR A 53 -25.57 3.74 22.43
N GLY A 54 -24.35 3.53 22.95
CA GLY A 54 -23.82 2.22 23.33
C GLY A 54 -23.45 1.32 22.13
N GLU A 55 -23.67 1.80 20.91
CA GLU A 55 -23.36 1.11 19.67
C GLU A 55 -21.87 1.26 19.35
N ARG A 56 -21.29 0.24 18.70
CA ARG A 56 -19.93 0.31 18.18
C ARG A 56 -20.02 0.62 16.68
N PRO A 57 -19.48 1.75 16.21
CA PRO A 57 -19.35 2.01 14.78
C PRO A 57 -18.51 0.90 14.11
N PRO A 58 -18.78 0.57 12.84
CA PRO A 58 -18.00 -0.46 12.16
C PRO A 58 -16.54 0.00 11.98
N PRO A 59 -15.59 -0.95 11.90
CA PRO A 59 -14.20 -0.63 11.62
C PRO A 59 -14.04 -0.06 10.22
N TYR A 60 -12.99 0.73 10.02
CA TYR A 60 -12.70 1.35 8.72
C TYR A 60 -11.20 1.38 8.42
N LEU A 61 -10.88 1.33 7.14
CA LEU A 61 -9.51 1.40 6.63
C LEU A 61 -9.14 2.86 6.40
N VAL A 62 -8.02 3.32 6.96
CA VAL A 62 -7.45 4.63 6.62
C VAL A 62 -6.20 4.44 5.79
N LEU A 63 -6.08 5.23 4.72
CA LEU A 63 -4.86 5.36 3.94
C LEU A 63 -4.66 6.82 3.60
N TYR A 64 -3.53 7.40 4.03
CA TYR A 64 -3.16 8.78 3.74
C TYR A 64 -1.65 9.01 3.88
N GLY A 65 -1.13 10.06 3.24
CA GLY A 65 0.27 10.45 3.41
C GLY A 65 0.78 11.37 2.32
N TYR A 66 2.10 11.54 2.25
CA TYR A 66 2.79 12.40 1.28
C TYR A 66 3.63 11.62 0.26
N ALA A 67 3.33 10.34 0.10
CA ALA A 67 3.90 9.47 -0.92
C ALA A 67 2.89 9.16 -2.02
N SER A 68 3.38 8.63 -3.16
CA SER A 68 2.51 8.16 -4.23
C SER A 68 1.92 6.79 -3.86
N PHE A 69 0.68 6.53 -4.25
CA PHE A 69 0.07 5.20 -4.11
C PHE A 69 0.62 4.26 -5.18
N GLY A 70 1.40 3.28 -4.73
CA GLY A 70 2.04 2.29 -5.60
C GLY A 70 2.38 1.07 -4.78
N PRO A 71 1.39 0.20 -4.50
CA PRO A 71 1.59 -0.92 -3.61
C PRO A 71 2.52 -1.96 -4.23
N VAL A 72 3.37 -2.53 -3.37
CA VAL A 72 4.35 -3.55 -3.72
C VAL A 72 4.21 -4.73 -2.76
N HIS A 73 4.02 -5.93 -3.31
CA HIS A 73 3.93 -7.16 -2.52
C HIS A 73 5.32 -7.61 -2.05
N ARG A 74 5.63 -7.40 -0.76
CA ARG A 74 6.96 -7.67 -0.20
C ARG A 74 7.40 -9.13 -0.40
N PRO A 75 6.56 -10.16 -0.17
CA PRO A 75 6.97 -11.55 -0.41
C PRO A 75 7.41 -11.83 -1.85
N THR A 76 6.73 -11.24 -2.85
CA THR A 76 7.12 -11.39 -4.26
C THR A 76 8.50 -10.77 -4.51
N VAL A 77 8.72 -9.53 -4.06
CA VAL A 77 10.01 -8.85 -4.28
C VAL A 77 11.13 -9.54 -3.52
N ARG A 78 10.85 -10.02 -2.31
CA ARG A 78 11.81 -10.77 -1.50
C ARG A 78 12.23 -12.08 -2.18
N HIS A 79 11.29 -12.76 -2.83
CA HIS A 79 11.61 -13.95 -3.61
C HIS A 79 12.50 -13.60 -4.81
N ALA A 80 12.20 -12.53 -5.53
CA ALA A 80 13.04 -12.05 -6.63
C ALA A 80 14.46 -11.65 -6.16
N ALA A 81 14.58 -11.00 -5.00
CA ALA A 81 15.86 -10.67 -4.37
C ALA A 81 16.68 -11.94 -4.09
N TYR A 82 16.05 -12.96 -3.51
CA TYR A 82 16.69 -14.25 -3.27
C TYR A 82 17.19 -14.88 -4.59
N GLU A 83 16.36 -14.93 -5.64
CA GLU A 83 16.75 -15.51 -6.92
C GLU A 83 17.95 -14.80 -7.56
N GLN A 84 18.00 -13.47 -7.47
CA GLN A 84 19.12 -12.68 -8.00
C GLN A 84 20.43 -12.97 -7.25
N LEU A 85 20.38 -12.98 -5.91
CA LEU A 85 21.56 -13.26 -5.08
C LEU A 85 22.04 -14.71 -5.20
N ASP A 86 21.11 -15.66 -5.30
CA ASP A 86 21.42 -17.09 -5.50
C ASP A 86 22.08 -17.32 -6.87
N ALA A 87 21.57 -16.69 -7.93
CA ALA A 87 22.16 -16.75 -9.26
C ALA A 87 23.56 -16.14 -9.34
N ALA A 88 23.87 -15.17 -8.48
CA ALA A 88 25.19 -14.57 -8.35
C ALA A 88 26.14 -15.36 -7.42
N SER A 89 25.66 -16.43 -6.76
CA SER A 89 26.36 -17.15 -5.68
C SER A 89 26.71 -16.28 -4.46
N ASP A 90 26.06 -15.13 -4.28
CA ASP A 90 26.34 -14.19 -3.18
C ASP A 90 25.87 -14.73 -1.82
N LEU A 91 24.99 -15.73 -1.83
CA LEU A 91 24.47 -16.39 -0.61
C LEU A 91 25.36 -17.55 -0.11
N GLU A 92 26.38 -17.93 -0.88
CA GLU A 92 27.24 -19.08 -0.57
C GLU A 92 28.19 -18.78 0.61
N GLY A 93 28.27 -19.70 1.56
CA GLY A 93 29.18 -19.60 2.71
C GLY A 93 28.77 -18.57 3.78
N LEU A 94 27.67 -17.85 3.57
CA LEU A 94 27.06 -16.99 4.59
C LEU A 94 26.38 -17.81 5.69
N SER A 95 26.34 -17.24 6.90
CA SER A 95 25.46 -17.75 7.96
C SER A 95 24.00 -17.48 7.61
N ASP A 96 23.06 -18.21 8.22
CA ASP A 96 21.63 -17.98 7.97
C ASP A 96 21.24 -16.52 8.30
N ALA A 97 21.76 -15.96 9.40
CA ALA A 97 21.47 -14.57 9.78
C ALA A 97 22.02 -13.56 8.75
N ASP A 98 23.22 -13.78 8.22
CA ASP A 98 23.80 -12.89 7.21
C ASP A 98 23.08 -13.02 5.87
N ARG A 99 22.61 -14.23 5.52
CA ARG A 99 21.79 -14.47 4.33
C ARG A 99 20.46 -13.71 4.42
N GLU A 100 19.75 -13.84 5.53
CA GLU A 100 18.47 -13.14 5.72
C GLU A 100 18.66 -11.62 5.66
N ALA A 101 19.68 -11.08 6.33
CA ALA A 101 19.97 -9.64 6.29
C ALA A 101 20.32 -9.13 4.88
N LEU A 102 21.05 -9.93 4.08
CA LEU A 102 21.38 -9.56 2.71
C LEU A 102 20.16 -9.59 1.80
N ILE A 103 19.29 -10.60 1.93
CA ILE A 103 18.04 -10.67 1.16
C ILE A 103 17.13 -9.50 1.52
N ASP A 104 17.00 -9.17 2.80
CA ASP A 104 16.15 -8.06 3.24
C ASP A 104 16.68 -6.71 2.70
N ALA A 105 18.00 -6.51 2.71
CA ALA A 105 18.62 -5.31 2.11
C ALA A 105 18.37 -5.22 0.60
N GLU A 106 18.59 -6.31 -0.15
CA GLU A 106 18.33 -6.35 -1.59
C GLU A 106 16.84 -6.17 -1.91
N THR A 107 15.96 -6.66 -1.03
CA THR A 107 14.51 -6.46 -1.16
C THR A 107 14.15 -4.98 -1.04
N GLU A 108 14.73 -4.25 -0.08
CA GLU A 108 14.50 -2.80 0.07
C GLU A 108 14.93 -2.00 -1.17
N ASP A 109 16.02 -2.42 -1.82
CA ASP A 109 16.50 -1.79 -3.05
C ASP A 109 15.58 -2.11 -4.24
N LEU A 110 15.18 -3.39 -4.42
CA LEU A 110 14.34 -3.83 -5.53
C LEU A 110 12.90 -3.33 -5.45
N VAL A 111 12.39 -3.03 -4.25
CA VAL A 111 11.02 -2.54 -4.05
C VAL A 111 10.68 -1.33 -4.94
N TYR A 112 11.65 -0.45 -5.22
CA TYR A 112 11.43 0.72 -6.09
C TYR A 112 11.20 0.33 -7.55
N ASP A 113 11.82 -0.75 -8.03
CA ASP A 113 11.67 -1.21 -9.40
C ASP A 113 10.30 -1.86 -9.63
N TYR A 114 9.71 -2.46 -8.60
CA TYR A 114 8.37 -3.07 -8.64
C TYR A 114 7.23 -2.08 -8.35
N GLN A 115 7.54 -0.78 -8.20
CA GLN A 115 6.52 0.21 -7.88
C GLN A 115 5.44 0.23 -8.97
N HIS A 116 4.18 0.17 -8.53
CA HIS A 116 2.96 0.12 -9.34
C HIS A 116 2.65 -1.21 -10.04
N GLU A 117 3.59 -2.16 -10.16
CA GLU A 117 3.35 -3.43 -10.86
C GLU A 117 2.23 -4.26 -10.21
N HIS A 118 2.13 -4.19 -8.87
CA HIS A 118 1.18 -4.97 -8.10
C HIS A 118 -0.10 -4.20 -7.73
N THR A 119 -0.35 -3.03 -8.34
CA THR A 119 -1.47 -2.15 -7.96
C THR A 119 -2.82 -2.82 -8.13
N GLU A 120 -3.06 -3.46 -9.27
CA GLU A 120 -4.34 -4.09 -9.51
C GLU A 120 -4.55 -5.34 -8.63
N ASP A 121 -3.50 -6.11 -8.39
CA ASP A 121 -3.57 -7.30 -7.55
C ASP A 121 -3.87 -6.93 -6.10
N PHE A 122 -3.19 -5.90 -5.57
CA PHE A 122 -3.53 -5.33 -4.27
C PHE A 122 -5.01 -4.95 -4.17
N LEU A 123 -5.54 -4.23 -5.17
CA LEU A 123 -6.92 -3.75 -5.16
C LEU A 123 -7.91 -4.92 -5.24
N ARG A 124 -7.66 -5.94 -6.08
CA ARG A 124 -8.51 -7.13 -6.18
C ARG A 124 -8.57 -7.91 -4.87
N GLU A 125 -7.43 -8.09 -4.20
CA GLU A 125 -7.36 -8.82 -2.93
C GLU A 125 -7.98 -8.02 -1.79
N LEU A 126 -7.79 -6.69 -1.78
CA LEU A 126 -8.33 -5.80 -0.75
C LEU A 126 -9.86 -5.87 -0.66
N VAL A 127 -10.56 -6.01 -1.78
CA VAL A 127 -12.04 -6.04 -1.84
C VAL A 127 -12.64 -7.11 -0.93
N ALA A 128 -11.94 -8.23 -0.75
CA ALA A 128 -12.41 -9.32 0.10
C ALA A 128 -12.69 -8.87 1.55
N TYR A 129 -12.06 -7.79 2.00
CA TYR A 129 -12.16 -7.29 3.37
C TYR A 129 -13.12 -6.10 3.53
N LEU A 130 -13.69 -5.59 2.44
CA LEU A 130 -14.46 -4.35 2.44
C LEU A 130 -15.96 -4.61 2.34
N VAL A 131 -16.75 -3.70 2.93
CA VAL A 131 -18.22 -3.69 2.76
C VAL A 131 -18.71 -2.52 1.90
N GLU A 132 -17.79 -1.66 1.45
CA GLU A 132 -18.05 -0.60 0.49
C GLU A 132 -16.84 -0.40 -0.46
N PRO A 133 -17.05 0.23 -1.64
CA PRO A 133 -15.96 0.46 -2.59
C PRO A 133 -14.78 1.24 -1.99
N PHE A 134 -13.57 0.89 -2.41
CA PHE A 134 -12.37 1.63 -2.04
C PHE A 134 -11.98 2.59 -3.15
N ILE A 135 -11.65 3.81 -2.76
CA ILE A 135 -11.16 4.86 -3.65
C ILE A 135 -9.92 5.47 -3.01
N VAL A 136 -8.84 5.55 -3.77
CA VAL A 136 -7.60 6.22 -3.36
C VAL A 136 -7.16 7.21 -4.42
N GLN A 137 -6.82 8.41 -3.98
CA GLN A 137 -6.47 9.52 -4.85
C GLN A 137 -5.11 10.07 -4.46
N THR A 138 -4.23 10.26 -5.44
CA THR A 138 -2.95 10.95 -5.29
C THR A 138 -3.02 12.28 -6.04
N ALA A 139 -2.82 13.39 -5.32
CA ALA A 139 -2.77 14.74 -5.85
C ALA A 139 -1.34 15.30 -5.80
N GLY A 140 -0.88 15.88 -6.90
CA GLY A 140 0.42 16.54 -7.01
C GLY A 140 0.34 18.05 -6.81
N TYR A 141 1.35 18.63 -6.18
CA TYR A 141 1.52 20.06 -5.97
C TYR A 141 2.75 20.58 -6.73
N GLU A 142 2.74 20.59 -8.06
CA GLU A 142 3.81 21.23 -8.83
C GLU A 142 3.63 22.75 -8.92
N LYS A 143 3.79 23.52 -7.84
CA LYS A 143 3.62 25.00 -7.88
C LYS A 143 2.34 25.47 -8.60
N CYS A 144 1.33 24.61 -8.73
CA CYS A 144 0.11 24.91 -9.43
C CYS A 144 -0.75 25.72 -8.47
N ARG A 145 -1.36 26.81 -8.96
CA ARG A 145 -2.36 27.58 -8.20
C ARG A 145 -3.63 26.77 -7.88
N PHE A 146 -3.73 25.54 -8.40
CA PHE A 146 -4.82 24.59 -8.22
C PHE A 146 -4.23 23.20 -7.99
N PRO A 147 -4.71 22.42 -7.02
CA PRO A 147 -4.27 21.03 -6.84
C PRO A 147 -4.62 20.24 -8.11
N LEU A 148 -3.62 19.60 -8.71
CA LEU A 148 -3.82 18.67 -9.80
C LEU A 148 -4.01 17.29 -9.17
N VAL A 149 -5.17 16.67 -9.39
CA VAL A 149 -5.31 15.24 -9.13
C VAL A 149 -4.38 14.55 -10.12
N GLY A 150 -3.33 13.89 -9.64
CA GLY A 150 -2.39 13.20 -10.51
C GLY A 150 -3.01 11.91 -11.06
N TYR A 151 -3.57 11.11 -10.15
CA TYR A 151 -4.35 9.92 -10.50
C TYR A 151 -5.27 9.49 -9.35
N GLN A 152 -6.25 8.66 -9.69
CA GLN A 152 -7.18 8.02 -8.77
C GLN A 152 -7.36 6.56 -9.18
N TYR A 153 -7.28 5.66 -8.21
CA TYR A 153 -7.73 4.28 -8.35
C TYR A 153 -9.03 4.08 -7.58
N SER A 154 -9.92 3.26 -8.11
CA SER A 154 -11.07 2.76 -7.39
C SER A 154 -11.28 1.29 -7.68
N VAL A 155 -11.79 0.57 -6.69
CA VAL A 155 -12.22 -0.82 -6.83
C VAL A 155 -13.58 -0.99 -6.17
N ASP A 156 -14.52 -1.61 -6.90
CA ASP A 156 -15.84 -1.92 -6.37
C ASP A 156 -15.88 -3.28 -5.65
N LEU A 157 -17.05 -3.64 -5.11
CA LEU A 157 -17.21 -4.89 -4.36
C LEU A 157 -17.25 -6.14 -5.24
N ASP A 158 -17.40 -5.97 -6.56
CA ASP A 158 -17.32 -7.05 -7.54
C ASP A 158 -15.86 -7.27 -8.01
N GLY A 159 -14.93 -6.40 -7.60
CA GLY A 159 -13.51 -6.45 -7.94
C GLY A 159 -13.16 -5.73 -9.24
N GLU A 160 -14.09 -4.96 -9.81
CA GLU A 160 -13.83 -4.16 -11.01
C GLU A 160 -13.00 -2.93 -10.61
N ILE A 161 -11.90 -2.72 -11.34
CA ILE A 161 -10.93 -1.66 -11.07
C ILE A 161 -11.05 -0.57 -12.13
N ASP A 162 -11.19 0.65 -11.67
CA ASP A 162 -11.12 1.85 -12.49
C ASP A 162 -9.87 2.67 -12.11
N HIS A 163 -9.23 3.24 -13.13
CA HIS A 163 -8.08 4.12 -12.96
C HIS A 163 -8.26 5.39 -13.81
N VAL A 164 -8.22 6.54 -13.16
CA VAL A 164 -8.26 7.85 -13.81
C VAL A 164 -6.92 8.53 -13.61
N SER A 165 -6.18 8.74 -14.70
CA SER A 165 -5.00 9.59 -14.71
C SER A 165 -5.33 10.90 -15.42
N LEU A 166 -5.07 12.02 -14.76
CA LEU A 166 -5.27 13.35 -15.32
C LEU A 166 -3.89 13.90 -15.71
N SER A 167 -3.43 13.47 -16.88
CA SER A 167 -2.21 13.97 -17.54
C SER A 167 -2.42 15.34 -18.18
#